data_AF-A0A964TUK0-F1
#
_entry.id   AF-A0A964TUK0-F1
#
_cell.length_a   1.000
_cell.length_b   1.000
_cell.length_c   1.000
_cell.angle_alpha   90.00
_cell.angle_beta   90.00
_cell.angle_gamma   90.00
#
_symmetry.space_group_name_H-M   'P 1'
#
loop_
_entity.id
_entity.type
_entity.pdbx_description
1 polymer ?
#
loop_
_entity_poly.entity_id
_entity_poly.type
_entity_poly.pdbx_seq_one_letter_code
_entity_poly.pdbx_strand_id
1 'polypeptide(L)'
;MPDKLIAFLRIAAAGLLLAANSVVHILPLLVVALVKLTIRIAAVTRACDRALAAIAASWIDFNSWLFDSVTSTRIEVEGLPDDDMDGQMLVVCNHQSWVDIPVLQKLFNRRLPLLRFFLKSQLIWVPLLGLAWWALDFPFMKRYTRAQVERRPELAGRDIEATRRACRKFSRIPVAIVNFVEGTRFTPEKHAGQNAPYRHLLNPRAGGVAFTLDAMGETLDTLVDVTIAYPDGRPSLADLFANRVREIRVHVRRLPIPEALRGGEYQKDPEFRQGIQDWVNRLWLDKDAILERLQHAAGPD
;
A
#
# COMPACT_ATOMS: atom_id res chain seq x y z
N MET A 1 20.86 -11.60 -28.61
CA MET A 1 21.90 -10.83 -27.87
C MET A 1 21.59 -9.34 -27.73
N PRO A 2 21.18 -8.60 -28.77
CA PRO A 2 20.83 -7.17 -28.63
C PRO A 2 19.68 -6.92 -27.65
N ASP A 3 18.64 -7.77 -27.64
CA ASP A 3 17.47 -7.56 -26.77
C ASP A 3 17.80 -7.65 -25.27
N LYS A 4 18.75 -8.52 -24.88
CA LYS A 4 19.21 -8.62 -23.50
C LYS A 4 20.00 -7.38 -23.09
N LEU A 5 20.83 -6.86 -23.99
CA LEU A 5 21.60 -5.63 -23.75
C LEU A 5 20.68 -4.41 -23.64
N ILE A 6 19.69 -4.29 -24.54
CA ILE A 6 18.70 -3.21 -24.50
C ILE A 6 17.91 -3.27 -23.20
N ALA A 7 17.40 -4.46 -22.82
CA ALA A 7 16.68 -4.62 -21.56
C ALA A 7 17.55 -4.23 -20.35
N PHE A 8 18.81 -4.65 -20.33
CA PHE A 8 19.76 -4.26 -19.28
C PHE A 8 19.96 -2.75 -19.20
N LEU A 9 20.21 -2.09 -20.34
CA LEU A 9 20.40 -0.64 -20.40
C LEU A 9 19.15 0.13 -19.94
N ARG A 10 17.96 -0.33 -20.32
CA ARG A 10 16.69 0.27 -19.85
C ARG A 10 16.52 0.14 -18.35
N ILE A 11 16.74 -1.06 -17.80
CA ILE A 11 16.67 -1.30 -16.35
C ILE A 11 17.69 -0.43 -15.60
N ALA A 12 18.93 -0.38 -16.09
CA ALA A 12 19.99 0.41 -15.48
C ALA A 12 19.68 1.91 -15.52
N ALA A 13 19.26 2.44 -16.66
CA ALA A 13 18.88 3.84 -16.81
C ALA A 13 17.68 4.20 -15.92
N ALA A 14 16.62 3.39 -15.91
CA ALA A 14 15.47 3.60 -15.04
C ALA A 14 15.87 3.56 -13.56
N GLY A 15 16.70 2.59 -13.16
CA GLY A 15 17.21 2.49 -11.79
C GLY A 15 18.02 3.72 -11.37
N LEU A 16 18.88 4.23 -12.25
CA LEU A 16 19.65 5.45 -12.01
C LEU A 16 18.75 6.69 -11.89
N LEU A 17 17.75 6.83 -12.77
CA LEU A 17 16.80 7.94 -12.72
C LEU A 17 15.92 7.89 -11.47
N LEU A 18 15.47 6.71 -11.05
CA LEU A 18 14.75 6.52 -9.78
C LEU A 18 15.62 6.87 -8.57
N ALA A 19 16.89 6.45 -8.57
CA ALA A 19 17.83 6.77 -7.50
C ALA A 19 18.10 8.27 -7.43
N ALA A 20 18.38 8.91 -8.56
CA ALA A 20 18.59 10.35 -8.66
C ALA A 20 17.33 11.12 -8.20
N ASN A 21 16.15 10.74 -8.69
CA ASN A 21 14.87 11.32 -8.27
C ASN A 21 14.66 11.22 -6.75
N SER A 22 14.99 10.05 -6.18
CA SER A 22 14.90 9.83 -4.73
C SER A 22 15.86 10.73 -3.96
N VAL A 23 17.12 10.87 -4.39
CA VAL A 23 18.07 11.79 -3.74
C VAL A 23 17.57 13.23 -3.81
N VAL A 24 17.16 13.69 -4.99
CA VAL A 24 16.69 15.06 -5.22
C VAL A 24 15.48 15.42 -4.34
N HIS A 25 14.53 14.51 -4.16
CA HIS A 25 13.33 14.76 -3.34
C HIS A 25 13.56 14.51 -1.84
N ILE A 26 14.38 13.51 -1.47
CA ILE A 26 14.58 13.17 -0.06
C ILE A 26 15.36 14.28 0.66
N LEU A 27 16.35 14.91 0.02
CA LEU A 27 17.12 15.97 0.67
C LEU A 27 16.26 17.16 1.17
N PRO A 28 15.42 17.82 0.34
CA PRO A 28 14.53 18.87 0.82
C PRO A 28 13.46 18.32 1.79
N LEU A 29 12.99 17.08 1.59
CA LEU A 29 12.08 16.42 2.53
C LEU A 29 12.67 16.33 3.93
N LEU A 30 13.95 15.95 4.06
CA LEU A 30 14.65 15.88 5.35
C LEU A 30 14.86 17.26 5.97
N VAL A 31 15.10 18.30 5.17
CA VAL A 31 15.16 19.70 5.67
C VAL A 31 13.81 20.11 6.27
N VAL A 32 12.71 19.85 5.57
CA VAL A 32 11.35 20.14 6.08
C VAL A 32 11.05 19.33 7.34
N ALA A 33 11.47 18.06 7.39
CA ALA A 33 11.31 17.21 8.56
C ALA A 33 12.09 17.74 9.77
N LEU A 34 13.30 18.28 9.55
CA LEU A 34 14.10 18.91 10.59
C LEU A 34 13.41 20.17 11.15
N VAL A 35 12.85 21.02 10.28
CA VAL A 35 12.07 22.20 10.68
C VAL A 35 10.85 21.80 11.51
N LYS A 36 10.12 20.75 11.08
CA LYS A 36 8.97 20.19 11.82
C LYS A 36 9.38 19.72 13.22
N LEU A 37 10.56 19.11 13.35
CA LEU A 37 11.07 18.56 14.61
C LEU A 37 11.51 19.64 15.60
N THR A 38 12.11 20.73 15.12
CA THR A 38 12.69 21.79 15.95
C THR A 38 11.68 22.84 16.40
N ILE A 39 10.81 23.32 15.51
CA ILE A 39 9.99 24.51 15.79
C ILE A 39 8.73 24.17 16.62
N ARG A 40 8.19 22.93 16.54
CA ARG A 40 7.08 22.38 17.37
C ARG A 40 5.84 23.27 17.58
N ILE A 41 5.65 24.31 16.77
CA ILE A 41 4.45 25.16 16.76
C ILE A 41 3.41 24.52 15.85
N ALA A 42 2.16 24.40 16.31
CA ALA A 42 1.10 23.68 15.58
C ALA A 42 0.89 24.17 14.14
N ALA A 43 0.97 25.48 13.90
CA ALA A 43 0.87 26.05 12.55
C ALA A 43 2.04 25.62 11.64
N VAL A 44 3.27 25.59 12.19
CA VAL A 44 4.46 25.15 11.47
C VAL A 44 4.41 23.65 11.20
N THR A 45 3.99 22.84 12.17
CA THR A 45 3.80 21.39 11.98
C THR A 45 2.83 21.11 10.83
N ARG A 46 1.66 21.78 10.79
CA ARG A 46 0.69 21.63 9.69
C ARG A 46 1.25 22.09 8.34
N ALA A 47 2.04 23.17 8.31
CA ALA A 47 2.70 23.62 7.09
C ALA A 47 3.74 22.60 6.59
N CYS A 48 4.56 22.08 7.50
CA CYS A 48 5.51 21.02 7.20
C CYS A 48 4.82 19.74 6.73
N ASP A 49 3.72 19.31 7.35
CA ASP A 49 2.97 18.12 6.92
C ASP A 49 2.47 18.24 5.48
N ARG A 50 1.94 19.41 5.10
CA ARG A 50 1.55 19.70 3.71
C ARG A 50 2.75 19.71 2.76
N ALA A 51 3.86 20.33 3.16
CA ALA A 51 5.07 20.37 2.35
C ALA A 51 5.69 18.98 2.15
N LEU A 52 5.75 18.15 3.20
CA LEU A 52 6.22 16.77 3.14
C LEU A 52 5.34 15.93 2.19
N ALA A 53 4.02 16.05 2.30
CA ALA A 53 3.09 15.38 1.40
C ALA A 53 3.24 15.86 -0.06
N ALA A 54 3.44 17.15 -0.29
CA ALA A 54 3.66 17.72 -1.62
C ALA A 54 4.98 17.23 -2.26
N ILE A 55 6.06 17.16 -1.49
CA ILE A 55 7.35 16.61 -1.97
C ILE A 55 7.20 15.12 -2.31
N ALA A 56 6.50 14.35 -1.47
CA ALA A 56 6.21 12.95 -1.76
C ALA A 56 5.34 12.78 -3.02
N ALA A 57 4.32 13.62 -3.20
CA ALA A 57 3.49 13.61 -4.40
C ALA A 57 4.30 13.94 -5.66
N SER A 58 5.19 14.94 -5.61
CA SER A 58 6.11 15.28 -6.70
C SER A 58 7.06 14.12 -7.05
N TRP A 59 7.58 13.42 -6.03
CA TRP A 59 8.39 12.23 -6.24
C TRP A 59 7.60 11.11 -6.97
N ILE A 60 6.33 10.92 -6.61
CA ILE A 60 5.42 9.98 -7.29
C ILE A 60 5.12 10.44 -8.73
N ASP A 61 4.91 11.74 -8.97
CA ASP A 61 4.67 12.29 -10.31
C ASP A 61 5.84 11.99 -11.25
N PHE A 62 7.07 12.22 -10.79
CA PHE A 62 8.26 11.90 -11.58
C PHE A 62 8.36 10.40 -11.86
N ASN A 63 8.12 9.54 -10.86
CA ASN A 63 8.14 8.09 -11.07
C ASN A 63 7.05 7.63 -12.04
N SER A 64 5.88 8.27 -12.00
CA SER A 64 4.76 8.01 -12.89
C SER A 64 5.05 8.44 -14.32
N TRP A 65 5.70 9.61 -14.49
CA TRP A 65 6.22 10.08 -15.78
C TRP A 65 7.29 9.14 -16.33
N LEU A 66 8.23 8.70 -15.48
CA LEU A 66 9.27 7.77 -15.87
C LEU A 66 8.67 6.45 -16.34
N PHE A 67 7.71 5.91 -15.58
CA PHE A 67 6.95 4.70 -15.95
C PHE A 67 6.36 4.82 -17.36
N ASP A 68 5.67 5.93 -17.67
CA ASP A 68 5.05 6.16 -18.98
C ASP A 68 6.07 6.38 -20.08
N SER A 69 7.20 7.01 -19.75
CA SER A 69 8.24 7.35 -20.73
C SER A 69 9.09 6.15 -21.12
N VAL A 70 9.29 5.20 -20.20
CA VAL A 70 10.17 4.04 -20.40
C VAL A 70 9.42 2.73 -20.54
N THR A 71 8.09 2.74 -20.58
CA THR A 71 7.30 1.54 -20.83
C THR A 71 6.15 1.81 -21.78
N SER A 72 5.74 0.80 -22.54
CA SER A 72 4.52 0.78 -23.36
C SER A 72 3.37 0.07 -22.62
N THR A 73 3.41 0.07 -21.28
CA THR A 73 2.44 -0.64 -20.45
C THR A 73 1.08 0.07 -20.53
N ARG A 74 0.04 -0.62 -21.00
CA ARG A 74 -1.33 -0.14 -20.92
C ARG A 74 -1.88 -0.40 -19.51
N ILE A 75 -2.31 0.66 -18.81
CA ILE A 75 -3.04 0.53 -17.55
C ILE A 75 -4.52 0.77 -17.82
N GLU A 76 -5.32 -0.28 -17.77
CA GLU A 76 -6.78 -0.19 -17.84
C GLU A 76 -7.34 -0.07 -16.43
N VAL A 77 -8.25 0.88 -16.23
CA VAL A 77 -8.77 1.22 -14.91
C VAL A 77 -10.29 1.37 -14.98
N GLU A 78 -10.97 0.67 -14.08
CA GLU A 78 -12.41 0.75 -13.87
C GLU A 78 -12.69 1.33 -12.47
N GLY A 79 -13.60 2.30 -12.37
CA GLY A 79 -14.09 2.81 -11.08
C GLY A 79 -13.12 3.74 -10.32
N LEU A 80 -12.15 4.35 -11.01
CA LEU A 80 -11.28 5.34 -10.37
C LEU A 80 -12.09 6.53 -9.86
N PRO A 81 -11.77 7.06 -8.68
CA PRO A 81 -12.18 8.39 -8.25
C PRO A 81 -12.13 9.47 -9.34
N ASP A 82 -13.29 10.05 -9.67
CA ASP A 82 -13.35 11.25 -10.53
C ASP A 82 -12.92 12.52 -9.77
N ASP A 83 -13.27 12.60 -8.48
CA ASP A 83 -12.92 13.71 -7.60
C ASP A 83 -11.78 13.35 -6.63
N ASP A 84 -10.97 14.37 -6.31
CA ASP A 84 -9.99 14.32 -5.23
C ASP A 84 -10.70 14.05 -3.91
N MET A 85 -10.39 12.92 -3.30
CA MET A 85 -10.94 12.54 -2.01
C MET A 85 -10.04 13.07 -0.91
N ASP A 86 -10.63 13.71 0.09
CA ASP A 86 -9.96 14.11 1.33
C ASP A 86 -10.45 13.26 2.52
N GLY A 87 -9.70 13.25 3.63
CA GLY A 87 -10.04 12.53 4.86
C GLY A 87 -9.23 11.26 5.11
N GLN A 88 -9.78 10.35 5.93
CA GLN A 88 -9.12 9.10 6.31
C GLN A 88 -9.78 7.91 5.62
N MET A 89 -8.96 7.13 4.92
CA MET A 89 -9.43 6.01 4.10
C MET A 89 -8.62 4.75 4.39
N LEU A 90 -9.29 3.61 4.31
CA LEU A 90 -8.64 2.32 4.26
C LEU A 90 -8.62 1.86 2.80
N VAL A 91 -7.43 1.60 2.28
CA VAL A 91 -7.25 1.03 0.94
C VAL A 91 -6.93 -0.44 1.10
N VAL A 92 -7.76 -1.33 0.56
CA VAL A 92 -7.54 -2.78 0.58
C VAL A 92 -7.17 -3.25 -0.81
N CYS A 93 -6.08 -4.02 -0.93
CA CYS A 93 -5.60 -4.51 -2.22
C CYS A 93 -5.13 -5.97 -2.13
N ASN A 94 -5.33 -6.74 -3.20
CA ASN A 94 -4.60 -7.99 -3.39
C ASN A 94 -3.11 -7.69 -3.64
N HIS A 95 -2.23 -8.66 -3.43
CA HIS A 95 -0.79 -8.45 -3.55
C HIS A 95 -0.13 -9.53 -4.39
N GLN A 96 0.29 -9.17 -5.60
CA GLN A 96 0.86 -10.11 -6.57
C GLN A 96 2.31 -9.77 -6.93
N SER A 97 2.67 -8.49 -6.96
CA SER A 97 3.97 -8.02 -7.45
C SER A 97 4.49 -6.83 -6.64
N TRP A 98 5.79 -6.55 -6.79
CA TRP A 98 6.33 -5.25 -6.41
C TRP A 98 5.78 -4.12 -7.27
N VAL A 99 5.29 -4.41 -8.48
CA VAL A 99 4.64 -3.46 -9.40
C VAL A 99 3.32 -2.93 -8.84
N ASP A 100 2.69 -3.63 -7.89
CA ASP A 100 1.44 -3.18 -7.26
C ASP A 100 1.60 -1.80 -6.62
N ILE A 101 2.73 -1.54 -5.94
CA ILE A 101 2.99 -0.28 -5.23
C ILE A 101 3.08 0.92 -6.19
N PRO A 102 3.95 0.91 -7.23
CA PRO A 102 4.00 2.02 -8.19
C PRO A 102 2.69 2.18 -8.97
N VAL A 103 1.94 1.10 -9.24
CA VAL A 103 0.60 1.21 -9.85
C VAL A 103 -0.36 1.95 -8.92
N LEU A 104 -0.47 1.55 -7.65
CA LEU A 104 -1.30 2.25 -6.67
C LEU A 104 -0.87 3.72 -6.51
N GLN A 105 0.44 3.97 -6.38
CA GLN A 105 0.96 5.33 -6.27
C GLN A 105 0.60 6.15 -7.51
N LYS A 106 0.81 5.64 -8.73
CA LYS A 106 0.49 6.34 -9.98
C LYS A 106 -1.00 6.66 -10.10
N LEU A 107 -1.87 5.69 -9.82
CA LEU A 107 -3.31 5.86 -9.99
C LEU A 107 -3.89 6.85 -8.97
N PHE A 108 -3.46 6.74 -7.71
CA PHE A 108 -4.04 7.50 -6.61
C PHE A 108 -3.25 8.76 -6.24
N ASN A 109 -2.11 9.05 -6.86
CA ASN A 109 -1.38 10.29 -6.59
C ASN A 109 -2.30 11.49 -6.82
N ARG A 110 -2.36 12.39 -5.85
CA ARG A 110 -3.23 13.58 -5.84
C ARG A 110 -4.75 13.33 -5.87
N ARG A 111 -5.21 12.09 -6.09
CA ARG A 111 -6.64 11.70 -5.99
C ARG A 111 -7.04 11.21 -4.62
N LEU A 112 -6.12 10.56 -3.91
CA LEU A 112 -6.26 10.20 -2.51
C LEU A 112 -5.19 10.92 -1.69
N PRO A 113 -5.40 11.07 -0.37
CA PRO A 113 -4.32 11.48 0.52
C PRO A 113 -3.14 10.53 0.41
N LEU A 114 -1.94 11.00 0.76
CA LEU A 114 -0.70 10.23 0.59
C LEU A 114 -0.85 8.80 1.12
N LEU A 115 -0.65 7.83 0.21
CA LEU A 115 -0.71 6.41 0.52
C LEU A 115 0.35 6.05 1.56
N ARG A 116 -0.07 5.48 2.69
CA ARG A 116 0.81 5.00 3.75
C ARG A 116 0.69 3.49 3.91
N PHE A 117 1.82 2.81 3.95
CA PHE A 117 1.92 1.36 4.07
C PHE A 117 2.51 0.99 5.43
N PHE A 118 2.08 -0.15 5.98
CA PHE A 118 2.75 -0.78 7.11
C PHE A 118 4.10 -1.38 6.69
N LEU A 119 5.18 -0.65 6.98
CA LEU A 119 6.55 -1.00 6.61
C LEU A 119 7.15 -1.98 7.60
N LYS A 120 8.03 -2.87 7.14
CA LYS A 120 8.85 -3.70 8.04
C LYS A 120 9.85 -2.82 8.78
N SER A 121 10.04 -3.04 10.08
CA SER A 121 10.95 -2.21 10.89
C SER A 121 12.39 -2.16 10.36
N GLN A 122 12.86 -3.19 9.64
CA GLN A 122 14.18 -3.22 9.03
C GLN A 122 14.35 -2.15 7.93
N LEU A 123 13.26 -1.69 7.32
CA LEU A 123 13.30 -0.70 6.24
C LEU A 123 13.75 0.69 6.71
N ILE A 124 13.77 0.95 8.02
CA ILE A 124 14.34 2.18 8.58
C ILE A 124 15.84 2.34 8.25
N TRP A 125 16.52 1.23 8.00
CA TRP A 125 17.96 1.20 7.73
C TRP A 125 18.32 1.34 6.24
N VAL A 126 17.31 1.44 5.35
CA VAL A 126 17.58 1.72 3.94
C VAL A 126 18.08 3.16 3.83
N PRO A 127 19.30 3.40 3.29
CA PRO A 127 19.86 4.74 3.20
C PRO A 127 18.91 5.71 2.51
N LEU A 128 18.74 6.89 3.09
CA LEU A 128 17.81 7.97 2.67
C LEU A 128 16.32 7.59 2.79
N LEU A 129 15.87 6.51 2.16
CA LEU A 129 14.46 6.10 2.14
C LEU A 129 13.91 5.79 3.53
N GLY A 130 14.69 5.15 4.39
CA GLY A 130 14.31 4.87 5.77
C GLY A 130 13.92 6.16 6.53
N LEU A 131 14.75 7.19 6.41
CA LEU A 131 14.50 8.51 7.02
C LEU A 131 13.32 9.22 6.36
N ALA A 132 13.16 9.10 5.04
CA ALA A 132 12.04 9.70 4.33
C ALA A 132 10.69 9.11 4.76
N TRP A 133 10.60 7.77 4.85
CA TRP A 133 9.40 7.10 5.36
C TRP A 133 9.09 7.49 6.80
N TRP A 134 10.11 7.58 7.66
CA TRP A 134 9.94 8.07 9.03
C TRP A 134 9.41 9.51 9.06
N ALA A 135 9.98 10.41 8.27
CA ALA A 135 9.56 11.81 8.19
C ALA A 135 8.13 11.97 7.67
N LEU A 136 7.71 11.09 6.75
CA LEU A 136 6.35 11.00 6.20
C LEU A 136 5.36 10.26 7.11
N ASP A 137 5.79 9.89 8.32
CA ASP A 137 4.99 9.22 9.34
C ASP A 137 4.52 7.82 8.93
N PHE A 138 5.30 7.08 8.12
CA PHE A 138 4.98 5.69 7.80
C PHE A 138 5.14 4.78 9.03
N PRO A 139 4.18 3.88 9.30
CA PRO A 139 4.25 2.99 10.44
C PRO A 139 5.25 1.85 10.19
N PHE A 140 6.22 1.70 11.10
CA PHE A 140 7.19 0.61 11.09
C PHE A 140 6.78 -0.51 12.05
N MET A 141 6.59 -1.71 11.51
CA MET A 141 6.02 -2.87 12.17
C MET A 141 7.08 -3.92 12.48
N LYS A 142 6.98 -4.51 13.68
CA LYS A 142 7.85 -5.61 14.12
C LYS A 142 7.03 -6.89 14.17
N ARG A 143 7.25 -7.77 13.18
CA ARG A 143 6.61 -9.09 13.15
C ARG A 143 7.40 -10.08 14.01
N TYR A 144 6.90 -10.35 15.21
CA TYR A 144 7.46 -11.37 16.09
C TYR A 144 6.96 -12.76 15.70
N THR A 145 7.85 -13.75 15.64
CA THR A 145 7.47 -15.15 15.44
C THR A 145 6.92 -15.73 16.73
N ARG A 146 6.12 -16.80 16.61
CA ARG A 146 5.58 -17.52 17.78
C ARG A 146 6.68 -17.94 18.75
N ALA A 147 7.78 -18.49 18.24
CA ALA A 147 8.94 -18.87 19.03
C ALA A 147 9.62 -17.67 19.74
N GLN A 148 9.63 -16.49 19.13
CA GLN A 148 10.16 -15.28 19.79
C GLN A 148 9.27 -14.82 20.94
N VAL A 149 7.94 -14.88 20.77
CA VAL A 149 6.97 -14.53 21.82
C VAL A 149 6.99 -15.55 22.96
N GLU A 150 7.10 -16.84 22.66
CA GLU A 150 7.20 -17.90 23.69
C GLU A 150 8.46 -17.72 24.55
N ARG A 151 9.59 -17.30 23.95
CA ARG A 151 10.83 -16.99 24.68
C ARG A 151 10.78 -15.67 25.45
N ARG A 152 9.95 -14.74 25.01
CA ARG A 152 9.82 -13.37 25.54
C ARG A 152 8.36 -12.92 25.51
N PRO A 153 7.55 -13.33 26.51
CA PRO A 153 6.13 -13.03 26.55
C PRO A 153 5.81 -11.54 26.48
N GLU A 154 6.73 -10.67 26.92
CA GLU A 154 6.61 -9.20 26.84
C GLU A 154 6.64 -8.64 25.41
N LEU A 155 6.95 -9.46 24.41
CA LEU A 155 6.84 -9.10 22.99
C LEU A 155 5.41 -9.28 22.46
N ALA A 156 4.56 -10.05 23.15
CA ALA A 156 3.15 -10.17 22.81
C ALA A 156 2.50 -8.78 22.86
N GLY A 157 1.73 -8.43 21.82
CA GLY A 157 0.99 -7.15 21.79
C GLY A 157 1.82 -5.88 21.49
N ARG A 158 3.16 -5.91 21.54
CA ARG A 158 3.97 -4.71 21.25
C ARG A 158 3.76 -4.14 19.84
N ASP A 159 3.60 -5.01 18.85
CA ASP A 159 3.32 -4.59 17.47
C ASP A 159 1.95 -3.90 17.36
N ILE A 160 0.98 -4.38 18.15
CA ILE A 160 -0.39 -3.83 18.22
C ILE A 160 -0.37 -2.43 18.80
N GLU A 161 0.34 -2.20 19.89
CA GLU A 161 0.45 -0.86 20.48
C GLU A 161 1.15 0.13 19.55
N ALA A 162 2.20 -0.32 18.84
CA ALA A 162 2.88 0.50 17.86
C ALA A 162 1.94 0.89 16.71
N THR A 163 1.14 -0.06 16.23
CA THR A 163 0.09 0.17 15.23
C THR A 163 -0.93 1.19 15.72
N ARG A 164 -1.50 0.98 16.92
CA ARG A 164 -2.47 1.90 17.53
C ARG A 164 -1.91 3.31 17.71
N ARG A 165 -0.64 3.45 18.10
CA ARG A 165 0.03 4.76 18.20
C ARG A 165 0.13 5.46 16.84
N ALA A 166 0.50 4.73 15.78
CA ALA A 166 0.56 5.30 14.44
C ALA A 166 -0.83 5.69 13.92
N CYS A 167 -1.82 4.83 14.07
CA CYS A 167 -3.19 5.08 13.64
C CYS A 167 -3.85 6.25 14.40
N ARG A 168 -3.55 6.46 15.69
CA ARG A 168 -4.01 7.66 16.43
C ARG A 168 -3.44 8.97 15.89
N LYS A 169 -2.27 8.93 15.24
CA LYS A 169 -1.73 10.11 14.54
C LYS A 169 -2.49 10.35 13.24
N PHE A 170 -2.83 9.27 12.55
CA PHE A 170 -3.56 9.27 11.29
C PHE A 170 -5.01 9.75 11.40
N SER A 171 -5.68 9.55 12.53
CA SER A 171 -7.02 10.13 12.77
C SER A 171 -7.05 11.67 12.79
N ARG A 172 -5.89 12.35 12.75
CA ARG A 172 -5.78 13.81 12.78
C ARG A 172 -5.24 14.41 11.47
N ILE A 173 -4.92 13.60 10.48
CA ILE A 173 -4.39 14.05 9.19
C ILE A 173 -5.07 13.29 8.05
N PRO A 174 -5.20 13.88 6.86
CA PRO A 174 -5.61 13.14 5.67
C PRO A 174 -4.61 12.01 5.38
N VAL A 175 -5.13 10.80 5.19
CA VAL A 175 -4.32 9.60 4.95
C VAL A 175 -5.14 8.47 4.35
N ALA A 176 -4.56 7.82 3.34
CA ALA A 176 -5.05 6.57 2.80
C ALA A 176 -4.11 5.43 3.24
N ILE A 177 -4.59 4.57 4.14
CA ILE A 177 -3.80 3.47 4.71
C ILE A 177 -3.96 2.26 3.81
N VAL A 178 -2.87 1.84 3.17
CA VAL A 178 -2.88 0.70 2.26
C VAL A 178 -2.60 -0.59 3.01
N ASN A 179 -3.49 -1.56 2.81
CA ASN A 179 -3.37 -2.90 3.35
C ASN A 179 -3.41 -3.95 2.24
N PHE A 180 -2.27 -4.59 2.05
CA PHE A 180 -2.15 -5.84 1.31
C PHE A 180 -2.54 -7.00 2.22
N VAL A 181 -3.83 -7.33 2.23
CA VAL A 181 -4.45 -8.18 3.28
C VAL A 181 -3.89 -9.60 3.29
N GLU A 182 -3.38 -10.11 2.17
CA GLU A 182 -2.69 -11.42 2.11
C GLU A 182 -1.42 -11.45 3.00
N GLY A 183 -0.84 -10.28 3.30
CA GLY A 183 0.35 -10.11 4.12
C GLY A 183 1.66 -10.56 3.46
N THR A 184 1.57 -11.09 2.24
CA THR A 184 2.66 -11.53 1.37
C THR A 184 2.21 -11.51 -0.09
N ARG A 185 3.15 -11.50 -1.03
CA ARG A 185 2.83 -11.61 -2.46
C ARG A 185 2.36 -13.02 -2.79
N PHE A 186 1.32 -13.10 -3.61
CA PHE A 186 0.77 -14.32 -4.17
C PHE A 186 1.84 -15.08 -4.96
N THR A 187 1.94 -16.39 -4.71
CA THR A 187 2.64 -17.34 -5.57
C THR A 187 1.85 -18.65 -5.61
N PRO A 188 1.94 -19.46 -6.67
CA PRO A 188 1.17 -20.69 -6.79
C PRO A 188 1.50 -21.67 -5.67
N GLU A 189 2.76 -21.71 -5.23
CA GLU A 189 3.22 -22.58 -4.15
C GLU A 189 2.57 -22.18 -2.80
N LYS A 190 2.45 -20.88 -2.53
CA LYS A 190 1.78 -20.39 -1.31
C LYS A 190 0.28 -20.64 -1.34
N HIS A 191 -0.32 -20.53 -2.52
CA HIS A 191 -1.76 -20.75 -2.72
C HIS A 191 -2.10 -22.23 -2.52
N ALA A 192 -1.36 -23.12 -3.19
CA ALA A 192 -1.51 -24.58 -3.04
C ALA A 192 -1.31 -25.04 -1.59
N GLY A 193 -0.46 -24.36 -0.81
CA GLY A 193 -0.21 -24.69 0.59
C GLY A 193 -1.26 -24.21 1.59
N GLN A 194 -2.30 -23.47 1.17
CA GLN A 194 -3.26 -22.81 2.09
C GLN A 194 -4.67 -23.40 2.09
N ASN A 195 -5.00 -24.32 1.17
CA ASN A 195 -6.37 -24.79 0.94
C ASN A 195 -7.39 -23.62 0.94
N ALA A 196 -7.02 -22.53 0.28
CA ALA A 196 -7.83 -21.32 0.25
C ALA A 196 -9.12 -21.56 -0.54
N PRO A 197 -10.27 -21.02 -0.12
CA PRO A 197 -11.53 -21.12 -0.87
C PRO A 197 -11.57 -20.21 -2.11
N TYR A 198 -10.52 -19.41 -2.32
CA TYR A 198 -10.38 -18.45 -3.42
C TYR A 198 -9.53 -19.07 -4.52
N ARG A 199 -9.87 -18.81 -5.79
CA ARG A 199 -9.15 -19.40 -6.93
C ARG A 199 -7.88 -18.64 -7.29
N HIS A 200 -7.87 -17.31 -7.09
CA HIS A 200 -6.79 -16.41 -7.55
C HIS A 200 -6.10 -15.65 -6.41
N LEU A 201 -6.53 -15.83 -5.16
CA LEU A 201 -6.05 -15.08 -3.99
C LEU A 201 -5.56 -16.00 -2.86
N LEU A 202 -4.59 -15.54 -2.06
CA LEU A 202 -4.25 -16.18 -0.79
C LEU A 202 -5.33 -15.90 0.27
N ASN A 203 -5.34 -16.68 1.35
CA ASN A 203 -6.20 -16.42 2.49
C ASN A 203 -5.92 -15.03 3.09
N PRO A 204 -6.95 -14.18 3.29
CA PRO A 204 -6.76 -12.86 3.84
C PRO A 204 -6.34 -12.92 5.31
N ARG A 205 -5.48 -11.99 5.72
CA ARG A 205 -5.11 -11.78 7.12
C ARG A 205 -5.80 -10.50 7.63
N ALA A 206 -6.95 -10.68 8.26
CA ALA A 206 -7.79 -9.58 8.75
C ALA A 206 -7.09 -8.65 9.77
N GLY A 207 -6.00 -9.08 10.41
CA GLY A 207 -5.35 -8.33 11.48
C GLY A 207 -4.98 -6.88 11.13
N GLY A 208 -4.39 -6.62 9.96
CA GLY A 208 -4.05 -5.25 9.58
C GLY A 208 -5.27 -4.34 9.34
N VAL A 209 -6.35 -4.92 8.80
CA VAL A 209 -7.63 -4.22 8.57
C VAL A 209 -8.25 -3.92 9.92
N ALA A 210 -8.32 -4.93 10.79
CA ALA A 210 -8.84 -4.82 12.14
C ALA A 210 -8.11 -3.75 12.97
N PHE A 211 -6.78 -3.69 12.91
CA PHE A 211 -6.04 -2.65 13.64
C PHE A 211 -6.31 -1.24 13.14
N THR A 212 -6.53 -1.09 11.83
CA THR A 212 -6.87 0.21 11.25
C THR A 212 -8.26 0.64 11.69
N LEU A 213 -9.24 -0.28 11.65
CA LEU A 213 -10.61 -0.04 12.11
C LEU A 213 -10.69 0.22 13.62
N ASP A 214 -10.01 -0.58 14.44
CA ASP A 214 -9.95 -0.41 15.90
C ASP A 214 -9.38 0.96 16.30
N ALA A 215 -8.37 1.45 15.57
CA ALA A 215 -7.69 2.69 15.94
C ALA A 215 -8.26 3.95 15.27
N MET A 216 -9.04 3.82 14.19
CA MET A 216 -9.52 4.94 13.39
C MET A 216 -11.01 4.86 13.01
N GLY A 217 -11.77 3.88 13.51
CA GLY A 217 -13.14 3.60 13.08
C GLY A 217 -14.11 4.78 13.15
N GLU A 218 -13.90 5.71 14.09
CA GLU A 218 -14.67 6.96 14.21
C GLU A 218 -14.39 7.98 13.09
N THR A 219 -13.20 7.92 12.48
CA THR A 219 -12.74 8.87 11.45
C THR A 219 -12.65 8.25 10.06
N LEU A 220 -12.71 6.93 9.98
CA LEU A 220 -12.46 6.17 8.76
C LEU A 220 -13.80 5.87 8.10
N ASP A 221 -14.14 6.64 7.07
CA ASP A 221 -15.50 6.58 6.50
C ASP A 221 -15.60 5.76 5.22
N THR A 222 -14.49 5.64 4.48
CA THR A 222 -14.48 5.02 3.17
C THR A 222 -13.44 3.91 3.08
N LEU A 223 -13.88 2.75 2.60
CA LEU A 223 -13.02 1.70 2.09
C LEU A 223 -12.83 1.90 0.59
N VAL A 224 -11.58 2.00 0.15
CA VAL A 224 -11.20 1.92 -1.27
C VAL A 224 -10.69 0.50 -1.53
N ASP A 225 -11.53 -0.33 -2.14
CA ASP A 225 -11.21 -1.71 -2.47
C ASP A 225 -10.64 -1.80 -3.89
N VAL A 226 -9.37 -2.18 -4.00
CA VAL A 226 -8.60 -2.19 -5.25
C VAL A 226 -8.24 -3.61 -5.64
N THR A 227 -8.55 -3.99 -6.87
CA THR A 227 -8.16 -5.30 -7.45
C THR A 227 -7.23 -5.04 -8.61
N ILE A 228 -5.99 -5.51 -8.51
CA ILE A 228 -4.99 -5.41 -9.59
C ILE A 228 -4.84 -6.78 -10.22
N ALA A 229 -4.89 -6.85 -11.55
CA ALA A 229 -4.66 -8.04 -12.36
C ALA A 229 -3.52 -7.82 -13.36
N TYR A 230 -2.76 -8.89 -13.60
CA TYR A 230 -1.72 -8.93 -14.62
C TYR A 230 -2.06 -10.08 -15.59
N PRO A 231 -2.75 -9.80 -16.71
CA PRO A 231 -3.22 -10.84 -17.65
C PRO A 231 -2.08 -11.73 -18.17
N ASP A 232 -0.90 -11.14 -18.42
CA ASP A 232 0.30 -11.85 -18.88
C ASP A 232 1.10 -12.53 -17.75
N GLY A 233 0.54 -12.61 -16.56
CA GLY A 233 1.20 -13.15 -15.37
C GLY A 233 1.96 -12.10 -14.55
N ARG A 234 2.43 -12.52 -13.37
CA ARG A 234 2.95 -11.60 -12.34
C ARG A 234 4.35 -11.08 -12.72
N PRO A 235 4.53 -9.77 -12.96
CA PRO A 235 5.82 -9.25 -13.38
C PRO A 235 6.75 -8.99 -12.21
N SER A 236 8.06 -8.93 -12.44
CA SER A 236 9.00 -8.26 -11.56
C SER A 236 9.14 -6.77 -11.91
N LEU A 237 9.75 -5.96 -11.04
CA LEU A 237 10.13 -4.58 -11.41
C LEU A 237 11.11 -4.55 -12.59
N ALA A 238 11.97 -5.57 -12.72
CA ALA A 238 12.88 -5.69 -13.85
C ALA A 238 12.12 -5.94 -15.15
N ASP A 239 11.05 -6.75 -15.13
CA ASP A 239 10.21 -6.97 -16.31
C ASP A 239 9.49 -5.70 -16.74
N LEU A 240 9.02 -4.90 -15.77
CA LEU A 240 8.43 -3.60 -16.03
C LEU A 240 9.40 -2.66 -16.77
N PHE A 241 10.59 -2.42 -16.20
CA PHE A 241 11.56 -1.50 -16.82
C PHE A 241 12.27 -2.09 -18.05
N ALA A 242 12.25 -3.42 -18.22
CA ALA A 242 12.61 -4.08 -19.47
C ALA A 242 11.53 -3.96 -20.56
N ASN A 243 10.41 -3.29 -20.28
CA ASN A 243 9.26 -3.13 -21.17
C ASN A 243 8.59 -4.45 -21.58
N ARG A 244 8.45 -5.39 -20.63
CA ARG A 244 7.83 -6.70 -20.85
C ARG A 244 6.42 -6.82 -20.28
N VAL A 245 5.94 -5.78 -19.60
CA VAL A 245 4.59 -5.74 -19.04
C VAL A 245 3.72 -5.00 -20.04
N ARG A 246 2.86 -5.72 -20.76
CA ARG A 246 2.01 -5.12 -21.79
C ARG A 246 0.80 -4.44 -21.20
N GLU A 247 0.19 -5.08 -20.20
CA GLU A 247 -1.10 -4.67 -19.68
C GLU A 247 -1.19 -4.89 -18.17
N ILE A 248 -1.79 -3.93 -17.48
CA ILE A 248 -2.19 -4.01 -16.07
C ILE A 248 -3.64 -3.56 -16.01
N ARG A 249 -4.50 -4.38 -15.40
CA ARG A 249 -5.91 -4.03 -15.23
C ARG A 249 -6.22 -3.80 -13.77
N VAL A 250 -6.93 -2.73 -13.48
CA VAL A 250 -7.25 -2.33 -12.11
C VAL A 250 -8.73 -2.01 -12.00
N HIS A 251 -9.39 -2.60 -11.01
CA HIS A 251 -10.76 -2.27 -10.66
C HIS A 251 -10.78 -1.67 -9.26
N VAL A 252 -11.44 -0.52 -9.12
CA VAL A 252 -11.55 0.23 -7.87
C VAL A 252 -13.02 0.31 -7.47
N ARG A 253 -13.32 -0.05 -6.22
CA ARG A 253 -14.64 0.15 -5.60
C ARG A 253 -14.50 1.07 -4.41
N ARG A 254 -15.44 2.00 -4.26
CA ARG A 254 -15.65 2.76 -3.03
C ARG A 254 -16.78 2.10 -2.26
N LEU A 255 -16.51 1.68 -1.03
CA LEU A 255 -17.48 0.99 -0.18
C LEU A 255 -17.59 1.72 1.17
N PRO A 256 -18.79 1.88 1.73
CA PRO A 256 -18.93 2.35 3.10
C PRO A 256 -18.40 1.29 4.06
N ILE A 257 -17.84 1.75 5.17
CA ILE A 257 -17.42 0.86 6.25
C ILE A 257 -18.64 0.55 7.12
N PRO A 258 -19.03 -0.73 7.27
CA PRO A 258 -20.21 -1.09 8.04
C PRO A 258 -20.13 -0.58 9.47
N GLU A 259 -21.22 0.00 9.96
CA GLU A 259 -21.28 0.60 11.31
C GLU A 259 -20.93 -0.41 12.40
N ALA A 260 -21.37 -1.67 12.26
CA ALA A 260 -21.06 -2.76 13.19
C ALA A 260 -19.56 -3.10 13.30
N LEU A 261 -18.72 -2.59 12.38
CA LEU A 261 -17.27 -2.79 12.40
C LEU A 261 -16.51 -1.56 12.91
N ARG A 262 -17.21 -0.53 13.39
CA ARG A 262 -16.65 0.66 14.04
C ARG A 262 -16.62 0.47 15.55
N GLY A 263 -15.63 1.07 16.21
CA GLY A 263 -15.59 1.21 17.69
C GLY A 263 -15.36 -0.06 18.53
N GLY A 264 -15.25 -1.26 17.94
CA GLY A 264 -15.05 -2.51 18.70
C GLY A 264 -13.60 -2.94 18.94
N GLU A 265 -13.38 -3.81 19.93
CA GLU A 265 -12.05 -4.30 20.33
C GLU A 265 -11.70 -5.68 19.73
N TYR A 266 -11.09 -5.73 18.54
CA TYR A 266 -10.77 -6.99 17.82
C TYR A 266 -10.00 -8.06 18.65
N GLN A 267 -9.21 -7.63 19.63
CA GLN A 267 -8.42 -8.55 20.47
C GLN A 267 -9.20 -9.11 21.67
N LYS A 268 -10.23 -8.40 22.15
CA LYS A 268 -10.94 -8.77 23.38
C LYS A 268 -12.37 -9.24 23.13
N ASP A 269 -12.93 -8.88 21.99
CA ASP A 269 -14.30 -9.20 21.61
C ASP A 269 -14.30 -10.26 20.48
N PRO A 270 -14.67 -11.52 20.80
CA PRO A 270 -14.76 -12.59 19.81
C PRO A 270 -15.82 -12.35 18.73
N GLU A 271 -16.95 -11.73 19.06
CA GLU A 271 -18.04 -11.48 18.11
C GLU A 271 -17.62 -10.40 17.11
N PHE A 272 -17.04 -9.30 17.60
CA PHE A 272 -16.47 -8.26 16.75
C PHE A 272 -15.33 -8.78 15.86
N ARG A 273 -14.48 -9.66 16.42
CA ARG A 273 -13.43 -10.34 15.64
C ARG A 273 -14.01 -11.16 14.50
N GLN A 274 -15.05 -11.96 14.80
CA GLN A 274 -15.72 -12.78 13.79
C GLN A 274 -16.36 -11.90 12.72
N GLY A 275 -17.05 -10.83 13.11
CA GLY A 275 -17.65 -9.87 12.17
C GLY A 275 -16.65 -9.26 11.20
N ILE A 276 -15.46 -8.83 11.67
CA ILE A 276 -14.41 -8.33 10.79
C ILE A 276 -13.89 -9.45 9.86
N GLN A 277 -13.70 -10.67 10.37
CA GLN A 277 -13.24 -11.79 9.54
C GLN A 277 -14.24 -12.13 8.44
N ASP A 278 -15.52 -12.21 8.77
CA ASP A 278 -16.59 -12.49 7.81
C ASP A 278 -16.70 -11.41 6.74
N TRP A 279 -16.61 -10.14 7.15
CA TRP A 279 -16.61 -9.02 6.22
C TRP A 279 -15.41 -9.05 5.28
N VAL A 280 -14.20 -9.27 5.81
CA VAL A 280 -12.98 -9.40 5.00
C VAL A 280 -13.07 -10.59 4.05
N ASN A 281 -13.58 -11.73 4.50
CA ASN A 281 -13.78 -12.90 3.65
C ASN A 281 -14.78 -12.63 2.51
N ARG A 282 -15.87 -11.92 2.79
CA ARG A 282 -16.85 -11.53 1.76
C ARG A 282 -16.26 -10.54 0.75
N LEU A 283 -15.49 -9.54 1.21
CA LEU A 283 -14.71 -8.67 0.32
C LEU A 283 -13.75 -9.47 -0.56
N TRP A 284 -13.14 -10.52 0.00
CA TRP A 284 -12.20 -11.38 -0.71
C TRP A 284 -12.88 -12.26 -1.77
N LEU A 285 -14.06 -12.80 -1.49
CA LEU A 285 -14.87 -13.54 -2.48
C LEU A 285 -15.21 -12.65 -3.68
N ASP A 286 -15.70 -11.44 -3.44
CA ASP A 286 -15.98 -10.48 -4.51
C ASP A 286 -14.71 -10.14 -5.30
N LYS A 287 -13.60 -9.94 -4.59
CA LYS A 287 -12.30 -9.60 -5.20
C LYS A 287 -11.79 -10.73 -6.09
N ASP A 288 -11.97 -11.98 -5.68
CA ASP A 288 -11.58 -13.16 -6.46
C ASP A 288 -12.37 -13.22 -7.79
N ALA A 289 -13.69 -12.98 -7.73
CA ALA A 289 -14.54 -12.93 -8.93
C ALA A 289 -14.17 -11.76 -9.87
N ILE A 290 -13.86 -10.58 -9.31
CA ILE A 290 -13.36 -9.45 -10.10
C ILE A 290 -12.01 -9.80 -10.73
N LEU A 291 -11.12 -10.45 -9.98
CA LEU A 291 -9.80 -10.82 -10.47
C LEU A 291 -9.89 -11.83 -11.63
N GLU A 292 -10.80 -12.81 -11.54
CA GLU A 292 -11.11 -13.74 -12.64
C GLU A 292 -11.60 -12.99 -13.89
N ARG A 293 -12.54 -12.05 -13.73
CA ARG A 293 -13.04 -11.20 -14.83
C ARG A 293 -11.90 -10.41 -15.48
N LEU A 294 -11.08 -9.74 -14.67
CA LEU A 294 -9.97 -8.93 -15.18
C LEU A 294 -8.89 -9.77 -15.85
N GLN A 295 -8.68 -11.03 -15.43
CA GLN A 295 -7.72 -11.92 -16.10
C GLN A 295 -8.19 -12.38 -17.48
N HIS A 296 -9.50 -12.50 -17.70
CA HIS A 296 -10.08 -13.10 -18.90
C HIS A 296 -10.83 -12.11 -19.81
N ALA A 297 -11.04 -10.86 -19.40
CA ALA A 297 -11.66 -9.86 -20.26
C ALA A 297 -10.84 -9.72 -21.56
N ALA A 298 -11.50 -9.79 -22.71
CA ALA A 298 -10.86 -9.35 -23.95
C ALA A 298 -10.57 -7.85 -23.78
N GLY A 299 -9.35 -7.41 -24.11
CA GLY A 299 -9.07 -5.97 -24.15
C GLY A 299 -10.04 -5.31 -25.14
N PRO A 300 -10.48 -4.07 -24.90
CA PRO A 300 -11.36 -3.40 -25.85
C PRO A 300 -10.61 -3.24 -27.18
N ASP A 301 -11.28 -3.69 -28.25
CA ASP A 301 -10.86 -3.62 -29.66
C ASP A 301 -10.54 -2.18 -30.12
#